data_AF-A0A933CRU0-F1
#
_entry.id   AF-A0A933CRU0-F1
#
_cell.length_a   1.000
_cell.length_b   1.000
_cell.length_c   1.000
_cell.angle_alpha   90.00
_cell.angle_beta   90.00
_cell.angle_gamma   90.00
#
_symmetry.space_group_name_H-M   'P 1'
#
loop_
_entity.id
_entity.type
_entity.pdbx_description
1 polymer ?
#
loop_
_entity_poly.entity_id
_entity_poly.type
_entity_poly.pdbx_seq_one_letter_code
_entity_poly.pdbx_strand_id
1 'polypeptide(L)'
;MSFCTLLLAAFLAIALAPDSFAQRFGGSGRGGAHGQGPATRGGSDHGVSGAKPTGSHLSPAQQENAHKLQSDLQSIKQGSQVTQEQKTALKNDLMAMAKGATKPDQALVQQLSNDLSTALSDGNLSKKEKAQLTKDLEAVMNSANIPASEVQQAITDAQAILIASGITKNEVQAVVNDLKAIAAEAQKNLQNAAANAQNTGAAADKTSALKQKASGLKGRFQPGQ
;
A
#
# COMPACT_ATOMS: atom_id res chain seq x y z
N MET A 1 -42.18 16.93 5.94
CA MET A 1 -41.82 17.01 7.37
C MET A 1 -40.34 17.30 7.43
N SER A 2 -40.00 18.53 7.85
CA SER A 2 -38.66 19.11 7.77
C SER A 2 -37.95 18.86 9.10
N PHE A 3 -36.85 18.11 9.10
CA PHE A 3 -35.96 18.01 10.25
C PHE A 3 -34.70 18.82 9.98
N CYS A 4 -34.75 20.05 10.46
CA CYS A 4 -33.64 20.97 10.57
C CYS A 4 -32.97 20.71 11.92
N THR A 5 -31.95 19.85 11.95
CA THR A 5 -31.16 19.61 13.17
C THR A 5 -29.81 20.29 13.01
N LEU A 6 -29.72 21.50 13.57
CA LEU A 6 -28.43 22.11 13.94
C LEU A 6 -27.71 21.17 14.90
N LEU A 7 -26.49 20.75 14.56
CA LEU A 7 -25.51 20.33 15.56
C LEU A 7 -24.30 21.26 15.49
N LEU A 8 -24.19 22.05 16.55
CA LEU A 8 -23.10 22.99 16.83
C LEU A 8 -21.85 22.20 17.26
N ALA A 9 -20.69 22.67 16.81
CA ALA A 9 -19.38 22.05 17.00
C ALA A 9 -18.87 22.01 18.46
N ALA A 10 -18.00 21.04 18.74
CA ALA A 10 -16.97 21.15 19.77
C ALA A 10 -15.68 20.47 19.28
N PHE A 11 -14.85 21.21 18.54
CA PHE A 11 -13.46 20.83 18.29
C PHE A 11 -12.63 21.26 19.50
N LEU A 12 -12.21 20.30 20.32
CA LEU A 12 -11.22 20.51 21.38
C LEU A 12 -9.83 20.32 20.77
N ALA A 13 -9.16 21.42 20.49
CA ALA A 13 -7.75 21.43 20.12
C ALA A 13 -6.88 21.10 21.33
N ILE A 14 -6.25 19.93 21.35
CA ILE A 14 -5.16 19.63 22.28
C ILE A 14 -3.86 20.07 21.61
N ALA A 15 -3.40 21.25 22.00
CA ALA A 15 -2.01 21.68 21.80
C ALA A 15 -1.17 21.14 22.95
N LEU A 16 -0.19 20.28 22.66
CA LEU A 16 0.89 19.92 23.58
C LEU A 16 2.23 20.32 22.95
N ALA A 17 2.99 21.03 23.76
CA ALA A 17 4.13 21.88 23.45
C ALA A 17 5.42 21.11 23.06
N PRO A 18 6.44 21.81 22.52
CA PRO A 18 7.76 21.25 22.24
C PRO A 18 8.65 21.21 23.50
N ASP A 19 9.16 20.03 23.85
CA ASP A 19 10.22 19.90 24.86
C ASP A 19 11.58 20.25 24.27
N SER A 20 12.05 21.44 24.65
CA SER A 20 13.44 21.88 24.48
C SER A 20 14.20 21.57 25.77
N PHE A 21 15.07 20.55 25.77
CA PHE A 21 16.08 20.38 26.81
C PHE A 21 17.47 20.63 26.21
N ALA A 22 18.06 21.73 26.67
CA ALA A 22 19.38 22.20 26.29
C ALA A 22 20.48 21.64 27.20
N GLN A 23 21.71 21.72 26.70
CA GLN A 23 22.99 21.80 27.42
C GLN A 23 23.58 20.51 28.02
N ARG A 24 24.67 20.03 27.38
CA ARG A 24 25.88 19.73 28.14
C ARG A 24 27.14 20.15 27.39
N PHE A 25 27.94 20.92 28.11
CA PHE A 25 29.19 21.56 27.74
C PHE A 25 30.35 20.57 27.53
N GLY A 26 31.29 20.99 26.66
CA GLY A 26 32.73 20.94 26.94
C GLY A 26 33.53 19.86 26.21
N GLY A 27 34.49 20.28 25.37
CA GLY A 27 35.51 19.38 24.85
C GLY A 27 36.36 19.93 23.72
N SER A 28 37.14 20.98 23.98
CA SER A 28 38.22 21.45 23.11
C SER A 28 39.25 20.34 22.86
N GLY A 29 39.52 20.01 21.60
CA GLY A 29 40.60 19.11 21.19
C GLY A 29 41.18 19.54 19.85
N ARG A 30 42.30 20.24 19.90
CA ARG A 30 43.04 20.82 18.77
C ARG A 30 44.31 20.00 18.57
N GLY A 31 44.58 19.53 17.35
CA GLY A 31 45.77 18.78 16.94
C GLY A 31 45.37 17.59 16.06
N GLY A 32 46.00 17.23 14.97
CA GLY A 32 47.21 17.68 14.30
C GLY A 32 47.23 17.03 12.89
N ALA A 33 48.16 17.48 12.06
CA ALA A 33 48.32 17.10 10.66
C ALA A 33 48.83 15.66 10.44
N HIS A 34 48.71 15.25 9.16
CA HIS A 34 49.34 14.12 8.45
C HIS A 34 48.71 12.73 8.49
N GLY A 35 48.50 12.18 7.28
CA GLY A 35 48.34 10.73 7.04
C GLY A 35 47.45 10.40 5.85
N GLN A 36 48.03 10.28 4.66
CA GLN A 36 47.39 9.65 3.49
C GLN A 36 47.24 8.14 3.74
N GLY A 37 46.08 7.56 3.39
CA GLY A 37 45.86 6.11 3.33
C GLY A 37 44.38 5.75 3.12
N PRO A 38 44.01 5.05 2.03
CA PRO A 38 42.63 4.61 1.80
C PRO A 38 42.45 3.16 2.28
N ALA A 39 41.57 2.91 3.26
CA ALA A 39 41.06 1.57 3.54
C ALA A 39 39.71 1.60 4.27
N THR A 40 38.69 1.13 3.56
CA THR A 40 37.54 0.31 4.01
C THR A 40 36.93 0.57 5.40
N ARG A 41 35.71 1.11 5.41
CA ARG A 41 34.63 0.59 6.26
C ARG A 41 33.27 1.08 5.77
N GLY A 42 32.57 0.21 5.03
CA GLY A 42 31.14 0.34 4.80
C GLY A 42 30.39 0.04 6.10
N GLY A 43 30.01 1.09 6.82
CA GLY A 43 29.07 1.02 7.93
C GLY A 43 27.66 1.18 7.37
N SER A 44 26.94 0.06 7.26
CA SER A 44 25.51 0.04 6.94
C SER A 44 24.73 0.48 8.18
N ASP A 45 24.59 1.79 8.35
CA ASP A 45 23.68 2.42 9.29
C ASP A 45 22.23 2.05 8.91
N HIS A 46 21.66 1.05 9.59
CA HIS A 46 20.24 0.73 9.54
C HIS A 46 19.57 1.26 10.82
N GLY A 47 19.50 2.59 10.91
CA GLY A 47 18.54 3.27 11.78
C GLY A 47 17.12 3.02 11.25
N VAL A 48 16.42 2.07 11.87
CA VAL A 48 14.99 1.78 11.60
C VAL A 48 14.15 2.90 12.22
N SER A 49 14.23 4.10 11.65
CA SER A 49 13.23 5.15 11.86
C SER A 49 12.05 4.80 10.97
N GLY A 50 10.85 4.68 11.55
CA GLY A 50 9.60 4.40 10.84
C GLY A 50 9.30 5.45 9.77
N ALA A 51 9.93 5.28 8.61
CA ALA A 51 9.70 6.12 7.45
C ALA A 51 8.28 5.86 6.98
N LYS A 52 7.45 6.90 7.04
CA LYS A 52 6.14 6.94 6.39
C LYS A 52 6.31 6.44 4.95
N PRO A 53 5.42 5.57 4.42
CA PRO A 53 5.56 5.00 3.09
C PRO A 53 5.88 6.09 2.08
N THR A 54 7.12 6.14 1.61
CA THR A 54 7.50 7.05 0.55
C THR A 54 7.08 6.36 -0.73
N GLY A 55 5.98 6.79 -1.34
CA GLY A 55 5.46 6.30 -2.64
C GLY A 55 6.41 6.53 -3.83
N SER A 56 7.72 6.46 -3.61
CA SER A 56 8.81 6.82 -4.49
C SER A 56 9.13 5.75 -5.55
N HIS A 57 8.32 4.71 -5.69
CA HIS A 57 8.50 3.65 -6.69
C HIS A 57 7.27 3.45 -7.61
N LEU A 58 6.45 4.48 -7.75
CA LEU A 58 5.33 4.45 -8.69
C LEU A 58 5.81 4.54 -10.14
N SER A 59 5.32 3.63 -10.98
CA SER A 59 5.47 3.80 -12.44
C SER A 59 4.61 4.97 -12.93
N PRO A 60 4.94 5.63 -14.06
CA PRO A 60 4.14 6.73 -14.60
C PRO A 60 2.64 6.42 -14.72
N ALA A 61 2.29 5.21 -15.19
CA ALA A 61 0.90 4.78 -15.29
C ALA A 61 0.18 4.71 -13.92
N GLN A 62 0.89 4.35 -12.85
CA GLN A 62 0.30 4.35 -11.50
C GLN A 62 0.13 5.76 -10.96
N GLN A 63 1.08 6.66 -11.24
CA GLN A 63 0.93 8.06 -10.86
C GLN A 63 -0.31 8.65 -11.54
N GLU A 64 -0.51 8.36 -12.82
CA GLU A 64 -1.72 8.77 -13.54
C GLU A 64 -2.99 8.17 -12.92
N ASN A 65 -2.99 6.87 -12.59
CA ASN A 65 -4.14 6.22 -11.94
C ASN A 65 -4.42 6.80 -10.55
N ALA A 66 -3.38 7.13 -9.78
CA ALA A 66 -3.52 7.81 -8.49
C ALA A 66 -4.08 9.24 -8.66
N HIS A 67 -3.67 9.95 -9.70
CA HIS A 67 -4.24 11.26 -10.04
C HIS A 67 -5.71 11.19 -10.44
N LYS A 68 -6.10 10.19 -11.24
CA LYS A 68 -7.51 9.93 -11.60
C LYS A 68 -8.33 9.60 -10.36
N LEU A 69 -7.83 8.68 -9.52
CA LEU A 69 -8.47 8.36 -8.24
C LEU A 69 -8.65 9.62 -7.37
N GLN A 70 -7.62 10.46 -7.26
CA GLN A 70 -7.72 11.70 -6.49
C GLN A 70 -8.78 12.65 -7.08
N SER A 71 -8.92 12.70 -8.41
CA SER A 71 -9.97 13.47 -9.10
C SER A 71 -11.36 12.90 -8.81
N ASP A 72 -11.51 11.58 -8.87
CA ASP A 72 -12.77 10.90 -8.57
C ASP A 72 -13.22 11.15 -7.13
N LEU A 73 -12.29 11.04 -6.17
CA LEU A 73 -12.53 11.41 -4.77
C LEU A 73 -12.91 12.90 -4.61
N GLN A 74 -12.39 13.79 -5.45
CA GLN A 74 -12.76 15.21 -5.45
C GLN A 74 -14.14 15.47 -6.04
N SER A 75 -14.57 14.65 -7.00
CA SER A 75 -15.88 14.77 -7.64
C SER A 75 -17.03 14.39 -6.70
N ILE A 76 -16.78 13.51 -5.73
CA ILE A 76 -17.72 13.17 -4.67
C ILE A 76 -17.71 14.30 -3.64
N LYS A 77 -18.84 14.99 -3.54
CA LYS A 77 -19.06 16.12 -2.64
C LYS A 77 -20.01 15.71 -1.53
N GLN A 78 -19.78 16.28 -0.34
CA GLN A 78 -20.67 16.11 0.79
C GLN A 78 -22.12 16.48 0.42
N GLY A 79 -23.08 15.69 0.89
CA GLY A 79 -24.51 15.87 0.67
C GLY A 79 -24.97 15.63 -0.78
N SER A 80 -24.09 15.17 -1.67
CA SER A 80 -24.45 14.83 -3.05
C SER A 80 -24.82 13.36 -3.16
N GLN A 81 -25.82 13.06 -3.97
CA GLN A 81 -26.11 11.68 -4.36
C GLN A 81 -24.97 11.16 -5.24
N VAL A 82 -24.28 10.11 -4.77
CA VAL A 82 -23.26 9.43 -5.57
C VAL A 82 -23.94 8.58 -6.65
N THR A 83 -23.58 8.81 -7.91
CA THR A 83 -24.15 8.06 -9.03
C THR A 83 -23.46 6.70 -9.22
N GLN A 84 -24.11 5.79 -9.94
CA GLN A 84 -23.53 4.48 -10.23
C GLN A 84 -22.27 4.59 -11.11
N GLU A 85 -22.21 5.59 -11.98
CA GLU A 85 -21.06 5.92 -12.81
C GLU A 85 -19.87 6.33 -11.96
N GLN A 86 -20.09 7.17 -10.94
CA GLN A 86 -19.02 7.57 -10.00
C GLN A 86 -18.47 6.38 -9.21
N LYS A 87 -19.34 5.48 -8.73
CA LYS A 87 -18.91 4.24 -8.05
C LYS A 87 -18.13 3.32 -8.99
N THR A 88 -18.53 3.27 -10.26
CA THR A 88 -17.86 2.46 -11.27
C THR A 88 -16.49 3.04 -11.63
N ALA A 89 -16.39 4.36 -11.81
CA ALA A 89 -15.14 5.06 -12.04
C ALA A 89 -14.15 4.85 -10.88
N LEU A 90 -14.61 5.06 -9.65
CA LEU A 90 -13.82 4.85 -8.43
C LEU A 90 -13.29 3.42 -8.34
N LYS A 91 -14.12 2.40 -8.62
CA LYS A 91 -13.65 1.00 -8.67
C LYS A 91 -12.57 0.81 -9.73
N ASN A 92 -12.78 1.31 -10.94
CA ASN A 92 -11.86 1.11 -12.05
C ASN A 92 -10.50 1.73 -11.75
N ASP A 93 -10.49 2.93 -11.17
CA ASP A 93 -9.27 3.61 -10.76
C ASP A 93 -8.55 2.88 -9.63
N LEU A 94 -9.29 2.38 -8.62
CA LEU A 94 -8.72 1.51 -7.58
C LEU A 94 -8.05 0.27 -8.17
N MET A 95 -8.75 -0.44 -9.07
CA MET A 95 -8.22 -1.63 -9.76
C MET A 95 -6.99 -1.32 -10.62
N ALA A 96 -6.92 -0.12 -11.19
CA ALA A 96 -5.80 0.32 -12.02
C ALA A 96 -4.54 0.63 -11.20
N MET A 97 -4.67 0.92 -9.91
CA MET A 97 -3.52 1.10 -9.01
C MET A 97 -2.84 -0.22 -8.63
N ALA A 98 -3.60 -1.33 -8.59
CA ALA A 98 -3.07 -2.64 -8.26
C ALA A 98 -2.20 -3.21 -9.40
N LYS A 99 -1.06 -3.82 -9.04
CA LYS A 99 -0.09 -4.39 -9.98
C LYS A 99 0.04 -5.90 -9.91
N GLY A 100 0.47 -6.47 -11.04
CA GLY A 100 1.02 -7.83 -11.10
C GLY A 100 -0.03 -8.93 -10.99
N ALA A 101 0.45 -10.14 -10.67
CA ALA A 101 -0.38 -11.33 -10.51
C ALA A 101 -1.16 -11.37 -9.18
N THR A 102 -0.91 -10.40 -8.29
CA THR A 102 -1.47 -10.33 -6.94
C THR A 102 -2.58 -9.31 -6.80
N LYS A 103 -3.20 -8.91 -7.92
CA LYS A 103 -4.35 -8.00 -7.90
C LYS A 103 -5.46 -8.57 -7.01
N PRO A 104 -6.13 -7.72 -6.22
CA PRO A 104 -7.27 -8.14 -5.42
C PRO A 104 -8.48 -8.46 -6.30
N ASP A 105 -9.43 -9.18 -5.70
CA ASP A 105 -10.67 -9.57 -6.36
C ASP A 105 -11.55 -8.35 -6.70
N GLN A 106 -12.19 -8.38 -7.87
CA GLN A 106 -13.00 -7.26 -8.35
C GLN A 106 -14.23 -6.98 -7.48
N ALA A 107 -14.81 -8.00 -6.85
CA ALA A 107 -15.95 -7.84 -5.96
C ALA A 107 -15.56 -7.14 -4.67
N LEU A 108 -14.39 -7.48 -4.09
CA LEU A 108 -13.86 -6.78 -2.92
C LEU A 108 -13.61 -5.30 -3.19
N VAL A 109 -13.05 -4.97 -4.36
CA VAL A 109 -12.81 -3.57 -4.74
C VAL A 109 -14.12 -2.85 -5.08
N GLN A 110 -15.14 -3.56 -5.59
CA GLN A 110 -16.49 -3.00 -5.78
C GLN A 110 -17.16 -2.67 -4.44
N GLN A 111 -17.01 -3.52 -3.42
CA GLN A 111 -17.50 -3.26 -2.06
C GLN A 111 -16.83 -2.01 -1.49
N LEU A 112 -15.48 -1.96 -1.54
CA LEU A 112 -14.73 -0.79 -1.11
C LEU A 112 -15.20 0.49 -1.82
N SER A 113 -15.39 0.44 -3.14
CA SER A 113 -15.86 1.60 -3.90
C SER A 113 -17.24 2.07 -3.45
N ASN A 114 -18.16 1.13 -3.19
CA ASN A 114 -19.50 1.46 -2.70
C ASN A 114 -19.43 2.11 -1.31
N ASP A 115 -18.74 1.49 -0.36
CA ASP A 115 -18.69 1.96 1.02
C ASP A 115 -17.89 3.25 1.16
N LEU A 116 -16.76 3.37 0.44
CA LEU A 116 -15.98 4.60 0.38
C LEU A 116 -16.79 5.74 -0.23
N SER A 117 -17.55 5.48 -1.31
CA SER A 117 -18.35 6.54 -1.93
C SER A 117 -19.47 7.06 -1.02
N THR A 118 -20.12 6.15 -0.26
CA THR A 118 -21.10 6.50 0.77
C THR A 118 -20.45 7.32 1.89
N ALA A 119 -19.32 6.85 2.40
CA ALA A 119 -18.59 7.56 3.44
C ALA A 119 -18.17 8.98 3.00
N LEU A 120 -17.78 9.16 1.73
CA LEU A 120 -17.41 10.46 1.16
C LEU A 120 -18.60 11.38 0.87
N SER A 121 -19.82 10.86 0.69
CA SER A 121 -21.00 11.72 0.60
C SER A 121 -21.40 12.30 1.94
N ASP A 122 -20.99 11.68 3.03
CA ASP A 122 -21.36 12.10 4.39
C ASP A 122 -20.25 12.98 5.01
N GLY A 123 -18.98 12.71 4.68
CA GLY A 123 -17.81 13.44 5.17
C GLY A 123 -17.35 14.63 4.31
N ASN A 124 -16.50 15.47 4.89
CA ASN A 124 -15.86 16.59 4.19
C ASN A 124 -14.33 16.49 4.27
N LEU A 125 -13.74 15.79 3.29
CA LEU A 125 -12.27 15.66 3.20
C LEU A 125 -11.66 16.88 2.50
N SER A 126 -10.63 17.45 3.10
CA SER A 126 -9.78 18.46 2.44
C SER A 126 -9.00 17.85 1.27
N LYS A 127 -8.49 18.71 0.37
CA LYS A 127 -7.62 18.27 -0.74
C LYS A 127 -6.40 17.48 -0.27
N LYS A 128 -5.84 17.86 0.89
CA LYS A 128 -4.67 17.19 1.49
C LYS A 128 -5.04 15.80 2.03
N GLU A 129 -6.18 15.70 2.70
CA GLU A 129 -6.72 14.41 3.19
C GLU A 129 -7.06 13.48 2.04
N LYS A 130 -7.70 13.97 0.98
CA LYS A 130 -7.96 13.17 -0.24
C LYS A 130 -6.65 12.65 -0.84
N ALA A 131 -5.63 13.50 -0.95
CA ALA A 131 -4.32 13.09 -1.46
C ALA A 131 -3.62 12.05 -0.58
N GLN A 132 -3.74 12.16 0.75
CA GLN A 132 -3.17 11.17 1.65
C GLN A 132 -3.95 9.85 1.60
N LEU A 133 -5.29 9.91 1.60
CA LEU A 133 -6.15 8.75 1.45
C LEU A 133 -5.87 7.99 0.14
N THR A 134 -5.64 8.70 -0.97
CA THR A 134 -5.20 8.07 -2.24
C THR A 134 -3.93 7.24 -2.06
N LYS A 135 -2.93 7.74 -1.34
CA LYS A 135 -1.67 7.00 -1.08
C LYS A 135 -1.91 5.78 -0.18
N ASP A 136 -2.75 5.93 0.82
CA ASP A 136 -3.06 4.85 1.75
C ASP A 136 -3.85 3.73 1.03
N LEU A 137 -4.79 4.09 0.15
CA LEU A 137 -5.51 3.17 -0.73
C LEU A 137 -4.55 2.44 -1.68
N GLU A 138 -3.61 3.16 -2.29
CA GLU A 138 -2.60 2.57 -3.17
C GLU A 138 -1.74 1.52 -2.45
N ALA A 139 -1.30 1.80 -1.22
CA ALA A 139 -0.54 0.87 -0.40
C ALA A 139 -1.35 -0.41 -0.10
N VAL A 140 -2.65 -0.27 0.21
CA VAL A 140 -3.54 -1.42 0.43
C VAL A 140 -3.74 -2.22 -0.86
N MET A 141 -3.97 -1.56 -1.99
CA MET A 141 -4.15 -2.21 -3.29
C MET A 141 -2.89 -2.94 -3.79
N ASN A 142 -1.72 -2.54 -3.29
CA ASN A 142 -0.42 -3.17 -3.59
C ASN A 142 0.16 -3.93 -2.39
N SER A 143 -0.67 -4.25 -1.39
CA SER A 143 -0.27 -4.86 -0.12
C SER A 143 0.54 -6.14 -0.25
N ALA A 144 0.34 -6.92 -1.31
CA ALA A 144 1.14 -8.11 -1.63
C ALA A 144 2.64 -7.82 -1.81
N ASN A 145 3.00 -6.60 -2.22
CA ASN A 145 4.37 -6.25 -2.61
C ASN A 145 5.07 -5.34 -1.59
N ILE A 146 4.44 -5.04 -0.46
CA ILE A 146 4.98 -4.15 0.58
C ILE A 146 4.91 -4.81 1.97
N PRO A 147 5.69 -4.34 2.96
CA PRO A 147 5.67 -4.90 4.31
C PRO A 147 4.29 -4.81 4.98
N ALA A 148 3.92 -5.84 5.74
CA ALA A 148 2.63 -5.87 6.46
C ALA A 148 2.46 -4.69 7.43
N SER A 149 3.54 -4.19 8.03
CA SER A 149 3.52 -3.00 8.88
C SER A 149 3.12 -1.74 8.12
N GLU A 150 3.56 -1.58 6.87
CA GLU A 150 3.19 -0.44 6.03
C GLU A 150 1.72 -0.52 5.59
N VAL A 151 1.22 -1.72 5.28
CA VAL A 151 -0.21 -1.94 5.00
C VAL A 151 -1.06 -1.58 6.22
N GLN A 152 -0.67 -2.03 7.41
CA GLN A 152 -1.40 -1.73 8.64
C GLN A 152 -1.35 -0.23 8.95
N GLN A 153 -0.23 0.43 8.70
CA GLN A 153 -0.12 1.87 8.84
C GLN A 153 -1.03 2.60 7.85
N ALA A 154 -1.07 2.20 6.58
CA ALA A 154 -1.97 2.79 5.58
C ALA A 154 -3.46 2.63 5.97
N ILE A 155 -3.87 1.46 6.46
CA ILE A 155 -5.25 1.24 6.95
C ILE A 155 -5.55 2.16 8.15
N THR A 156 -4.58 2.34 9.05
CA THR A 156 -4.73 3.19 10.24
C THR A 156 -4.80 4.67 9.87
N ASP A 157 -3.94 5.14 8.96
CA ASP A 157 -3.93 6.51 8.43
C ASP A 157 -5.26 6.80 7.70
N ALA A 158 -5.75 5.88 6.86
CA ALA A 158 -7.04 6.00 6.18
C ALA A 158 -8.20 6.10 7.18
N GLN A 159 -8.22 5.23 8.20
CA GLN A 159 -9.22 5.29 9.27
C GLN A 159 -9.23 6.65 9.96
N ALA A 160 -8.05 7.16 10.33
CA ALA A 160 -7.92 8.44 11.01
C ALA A 160 -8.40 9.61 10.15
N ILE A 161 -8.09 9.60 8.84
CA ILE A 161 -8.56 10.62 7.88
C ILE A 161 -10.08 10.63 7.79
N LEU A 162 -10.70 9.46 7.65
CA LEU A 162 -12.15 9.37 7.51
C LEU A 162 -12.85 9.86 8.79
N ILE A 163 -12.35 9.49 9.97
CA ILE A 163 -12.87 9.98 11.26
C ILE A 163 -12.71 11.50 11.38
N ALA A 164 -11.53 12.04 11.07
CA ALA A 164 -11.26 13.47 11.15
C ALA A 164 -12.16 14.30 10.20
N SER A 165 -12.64 13.67 9.13
CA SER A 165 -13.52 14.27 8.13
C SER A 165 -15.01 14.25 8.50
N GLY A 166 -15.35 13.78 9.71
CA GLY A 166 -16.72 13.75 10.22
C GLY A 166 -17.56 12.56 9.77
N ILE A 167 -16.94 11.54 9.15
CA ILE A 167 -17.62 10.31 8.72
C ILE A 167 -18.01 9.48 9.95
N THR A 168 -19.18 8.84 9.90
CA THR A 168 -19.67 8.08 11.05
C THR A 168 -18.79 6.86 11.33
N LYS A 169 -18.68 6.46 12.60
CA LYS A 169 -17.87 5.29 13.00
C LYS A 169 -18.27 4.01 12.26
N ASN A 170 -19.55 3.83 11.95
CA ASN A 170 -20.04 2.65 11.26
C ASN A 170 -19.56 2.59 9.81
N GLU A 171 -19.62 3.71 9.09
CA GLU A 171 -19.12 3.80 7.71
C GLU A 171 -17.60 3.68 7.65
N VAL A 172 -16.89 4.33 8.57
CA VAL A 172 -15.44 4.16 8.71
C VAL A 172 -15.10 2.68 8.92
N GLN A 173 -15.85 1.98 9.78
CA GLN A 173 -15.61 0.57 10.04
C GLN A 173 -15.87 -0.30 8.81
N ALA A 174 -16.89 0.01 8.01
CA ALA A 174 -17.18 -0.68 6.76
C ALA A 174 -15.99 -0.55 5.78
N VAL A 175 -15.53 0.67 5.54
CA VAL A 175 -14.35 0.94 4.69
C VAL A 175 -13.10 0.22 5.23
N VAL A 176 -12.84 0.28 6.54
CA VAL A 176 -11.68 -0.41 7.15
C VAL A 176 -11.76 -1.93 6.98
N ASN A 177 -12.95 -2.51 7.07
CA ASN A 177 -13.13 -3.95 6.86
C ASN A 177 -12.82 -4.34 5.42
N ASP A 178 -13.28 -3.54 4.45
CA ASP A 178 -12.99 -3.77 3.03
C ASP A 178 -11.49 -3.66 2.73
N LEU A 179 -10.80 -2.65 3.28
CA LEU A 179 -9.36 -2.50 3.13
C LEU A 179 -8.59 -3.71 3.68
N LYS A 180 -9.00 -4.24 4.84
CA LYS A 180 -8.41 -5.44 5.43
C LYS A 180 -8.67 -6.67 4.56
N ALA A 181 -9.88 -6.83 4.03
CA ALA A 181 -10.24 -7.95 3.16
C ALA A 181 -9.41 -7.93 1.86
N ILE A 182 -9.28 -6.76 1.24
CA ILE A 182 -8.43 -6.57 0.05
C ILE A 182 -6.98 -6.91 0.35
N ALA A 183 -6.43 -6.43 1.47
CA ALA A 183 -5.06 -6.71 1.85
C ALA A 183 -4.80 -8.21 2.10
N ALA A 184 -5.72 -8.88 2.79
CA ALA A 184 -5.66 -10.31 3.03
C ALA A 184 -5.71 -11.11 1.73
N GLU A 185 -6.60 -10.74 0.79
CA GLU A 185 -6.73 -11.45 -0.48
C GLU A 185 -5.50 -11.23 -1.39
N ALA A 186 -4.95 -10.02 -1.45
CA ALA A 186 -3.73 -9.75 -2.21
C ALA A 186 -2.54 -10.59 -1.68
N GLN A 187 -2.39 -10.69 -0.36
CA GLN A 187 -1.39 -11.55 0.27
C GLN A 187 -1.61 -13.03 -0.02
N LYS A 188 -2.86 -13.50 0.01
CA LYS A 188 -3.20 -14.87 -0.40
C LYS A 188 -2.87 -15.13 -1.88
N ASN A 189 -3.12 -14.16 -2.75
CA ASN A 189 -2.76 -14.27 -4.17
C ASN A 189 -1.25 -14.36 -4.39
N LEU A 190 -0.44 -13.66 -3.58
CA LEU A 190 1.02 -13.79 -3.60
C LEU A 190 1.46 -15.22 -3.25
N GLN A 191 0.89 -15.78 -2.18
CA GLN A 191 1.20 -17.14 -1.74
C GLN A 191 0.84 -18.17 -2.80
N ASN A 192 -0.33 -18.03 -3.43
CA ASN A 192 -0.77 -18.88 -4.53
C ASN A 192 0.15 -18.78 -5.75
N ALA A 193 0.57 -17.56 -6.11
CA ALA A 193 1.51 -17.34 -7.21
C ALA A 193 2.87 -17.99 -6.92
N ALA A 194 3.38 -17.89 -5.70
CA ALA A 194 4.63 -18.52 -5.28
C ALA A 194 4.54 -20.06 -5.31
N ALA A 195 3.45 -20.64 -4.82
CA ALA A 195 3.23 -22.09 -4.85
C ALA A 195 3.16 -22.64 -6.29
N ASN A 196 2.52 -21.91 -7.20
CA ASN A 196 2.44 -22.28 -8.62
C ASN A 196 3.81 -22.22 -9.32
N ALA A 197 4.65 -21.23 -8.96
CA ALA A 197 6.01 -21.14 -9.49
C ALA A 197 6.90 -22.32 -9.03
N GLN A 198 6.74 -22.78 -7.79
CA GLN A 198 7.49 -23.94 -7.28
C GLN A 198 7.08 -25.25 -7.97
N ASN A 199 5.79 -25.45 -8.21
CA ASN A 199 5.28 -26.65 -8.88
C ASN A 199 5.72 -26.75 -10.35
N THR A 200 5.82 -25.62 -11.05
CA THR A 200 6.31 -25.59 -12.45
C THR A 200 7.82 -25.79 -12.55
N GLY A 201 8.61 -25.26 -11.61
CA GLY A 201 10.05 -25.52 -11.53
C GLY A 201 10.39 -26.99 -11.30
N ALA A 202 9.67 -27.65 -10.39
CA ALA A 202 9.87 -29.08 -10.11
C ALA A 202 9.52 -30.01 -11.29
N ALA A 203 8.56 -29.61 -12.15
CA ALA A 203 8.20 -30.36 -13.35
C ALA A 203 9.25 -30.22 -14.48
N ALA A 204 9.85 -29.04 -14.63
CA ALA A 204 10.91 -28.79 -15.61
C ALA A 204 12.19 -29.59 -15.30
N ASP A 205 12.52 -29.73 -14.01
CA ASP A 205 13.71 -30.47 -13.57
C ASP A 205 13.57 -31.99 -13.81
N LYS A 206 12.39 -32.57 -13.51
CA LYS A 206 12.09 -33.98 -13.82
C LYS A 206 12.17 -34.31 -15.31
N THR A 207 11.73 -33.38 -16.15
CA THR A 207 11.76 -33.55 -17.62
C THR A 207 13.20 -33.56 -18.14
N SER A 208 14.07 -32.73 -17.56
CA SER A 208 15.50 -32.67 -17.89
C SER A 208 16.25 -33.92 -17.46
N ALA A 209 15.95 -34.44 -16.26
CA ALA A 209 16.52 -35.69 -15.75
C ALA A 209 16.15 -36.91 -16.61
N LEU A 210 14.88 -36.99 -17.08
CA LEU A 210 14.44 -38.07 -17.98
C LEU A 210 15.13 -38.00 -19.35
N LYS A 211 15.34 -36.80 -19.91
CA LYS A 211 16.02 -36.62 -21.20
C LYS A 211 17.51 -37.00 -21.13
N GLN A 212 18.18 -36.68 -20.02
CA GLN A 212 19.58 -37.11 -19.79
C GLN A 212 19.68 -38.64 -19.64
N LYS A 213 18.76 -39.26 -18.89
CA LYS A 213 18.72 -40.72 -18.73
C LYS A 213 18.47 -41.44 -20.06
N ALA A 214 17.59 -40.92 -20.91
CA ALA A 214 17.35 -41.47 -22.25
C ALA A 214 18.55 -41.33 -23.20
N SER A 215 19.33 -40.26 -23.06
CA SER A 215 20.53 -40.02 -23.88
C SER A 215 21.70 -40.93 -23.49
N GLY A 216 21.86 -41.22 -22.19
CA GLY A 216 22.87 -42.15 -21.69
C GLY A 216 22.66 -43.61 -22.09
N LEU A 217 21.40 -44.05 -22.32
CA LEU A 217 21.12 -45.40 -22.80
C LEU A 217 21.53 -45.61 -24.28
N LYS A 218 21.51 -44.54 -25.09
CA LYS A 218 21.81 -44.63 -26.54
C LYS A 218 23.31 -44.81 -26.84
N GLY A 219 24.19 -44.49 -25.89
CA GLY A 219 25.65 -44.64 -26.03
C GLY A 219 26.22 -46.02 -25.68
N ARG A 220 25.43 -46.95 -25.13
CA ARG A 220 25.91 -48.30 -24.73
C ARG A 220 25.68 -49.39 -25.79
N PHE A 221 25.03 -49.07 -26.90
CA PHE A 221 24.92 -49.97 -28.05
C PHE A 221 26.05 -49.64 -29.03
N GLN A 222 27.28 -50.03 -28.68
CA GLN A 222 28.31 -50.23 -29.71
C GLN A 222 28.13 -51.65 -30.24
N PRO A 223 27.65 -51.83 -31.49
CA PRO A 223 27.78 -53.12 -32.14
C PRO A 223 29.26 -53.34 -32.48
N GLY A 224 29.98 -54.02 -31.58
CA GLY A 224 31.18 -54.78 -31.95
C GLY A 224 30.73 -55.94 -32.86
N GLN A 225 31.32 -56.05 -34.04
CA GLN A 225 32.51 -56.87 -34.30
C GLN A 225 32.23 -58.35 -34.08
#